data_AF-G5A5J3-F1
#
_entry.id   AF-G5A5J3-F1
#
_cell.length_a   1.000
_cell.length_b   1.000
_cell.length_c   1.000
_cell.angle_alpha   90.00
_cell.angle_beta   90.00
_cell.angle_gamma   90.00
#
_symmetry.space_group_name_H-M   'P 1'
#
loop_
_entity.id
_entity.type
_entity.pdbx_description
1 polymer ?
#
loop_
_entity_poly.entity_id
_entity_poly.type
_entity_poly.pdbx_seq_one_letter_code
_entity_poly.pdbx_strand_id
1 'polypeptide(L)'
;IAPVDDESVVKNHLDKAENTLVEMEKVLRGPAFRDPTACFVDARMKKYGGKDVFVMESNMTLPFSARATANTIWKVMATGKLKNHCDDHRVLHESDTLLSQAFDIHLAMDAFVADFRCKYTLSRFEEDFRRVIVWVTQYEPIQMNGLQYRNIHCQQIGWIELKTLEVAGMETTLARSYSSLTVEFEDGADNRELQIRSLLNLALPIHEKVGGWCSSLVETALIEEDCKLHMEQFS
;
A
#
# COMPACT_ATOMS: atom_id res chain seq x y z
N ILE A 1 14.47 1.79 -25.88
CA ILE A 1 14.45 1.02 -24.62
C ILE A 1 13.34 0.01 -24.80
N ALA A 2 13.65 -1.29 -24.78
CA ALA A 2 12.62 -2.33 -24.87
C ALA A 2 11.69 -2.19 -23.64
N PRO A 3 10.36 -2.36 -23.78
CA PRO A 3 9.49 -2.36 -22.61
C PRO A 3 9.98 -3.44 -21.65
N VAL A 4 10.18 -3.07 -20.38
CA VAL A 4 10.46 -4.05 -19.32
C VAL A 4 9.32 -5.05 -19.35
N ASP A 5 9.65 -6.30 -19.62
CA ASP A 5 8.70 -7.40 -19.74
C ASP A 5 7.82 -7.45 -18.49
N ASP A 6 6.50 -7.37 -18.68
CA ASP A 6 5.54 -7.30 -17.58
C ASP A 6 5.67 -8.55 -16.68
N GLU A 7 6.00 -9.71 -17.24
CA GLU A 7 6.26 -10.95 -16.49
C GLU A 7 7.46 -10.81 -15.54
N SER A 8 8.54 -10.19 -16.02
CA SER A 8 9.73 -9.91 -15.19
C SER A 8 9.42 -8.96 -14.02
N VAL A 9 8.53 -7.99 -14.21
CA VAL A 9 8.10 -7.08 -13.14
C VAL A 9 7.26 -7.82 -12.11
N VAL A 10 6.29 -8.62 -12.55
CA VAL A 10 5.44 -9.42 -11.66
C VAL A 10 6.31 -10.30 -10.77
N LYS A 11 7.27 -11.01 -11.37
CA LYS A 11 8.21 -11.86 -10.63
C LYS A 11 9.04 -11.08 -9.61
N ASN A 12 9.64 -9.96 -10.03
CA ASN A 12 10.41 -9.10 -9.11
C ASN A 12 9.56 -8.54 -7.96
N HIS A 13 8.31 -8.18 -8.22
CA HIS A 13 7.38 -7.72 -7.18
C HIS A 13 7.03 -8.84 -6.20
N LEU A 14 6.84 -10.06 -6.68
CA LEU A 14 6.61 -11.23 -5.83
C LEU A 14 7.81 -11.51 -4.93
N ASP A 15 9.02 -11.54 -5.49
CA ASP A 15 10.25 -11.72 -4.72
C ASP A 15 10.38 -10.64 -3.63
N LYS A 16 10.04 -9.38 -3.94
CA LYS A 16 10.02 -8.29 -2.96
C LYS A 16 8.93 -8.48 -1.90
N ALA A 17 7.74 -8.94 -2.27
CA ALA A 17 6.64 -9.18 -1.34
C ALA A 17 7.00 -10.28 -0.32
N GLU A 18 7.61 -11.37 -0.77
CA GLU A 18 8.07 -12.45 0.11
C GLU A 18 9.20 -11.99 1.05
N ASN A 19 10.22 -11.30 0.52
CA ASN A 19 11.31 -10.75 1.34
C ASN A 19 10.80 -9.74 2.38
N THR A 20 9.72 -9.02 2.07
CA THR A 20 9.09 -8.07 2.99
C THR A 20 8.57 -8.73 4.26
N LEU A 21 8.17 -10.01 4.22
CA LEU A 21 7.74 -10.73 5.43
C LEU A 21 8.86 -10.86 6.46
N VAL A 22 10.12 -11.00 6.02
CA VAL A 22 11.29 -11.05 6.91
C VAL A 22 11.57 -9.66 7.51
N GLU A 23 11.48 -8.61 6.70
CA GLU A 23 11.67 -7.23 7.17
C GLU A 23 10.55 -6.76 8.11
N MET A 24 9.31 -7.20 7.85
CA MET A 24 8.15 -6.97 8.70
C MET A 24 8.41 -7.46 10.14
N GLU A 25 8.98 -8.65 10.33
CA GLU A 25 9.32 -9.16 11.66
C GLU A 25 10.31 -8.25 12.40
N LYS A 26 11.25 -7.64 11.69
CA LYS A 26 12.20 -6.68 12.28
C LYS A 26 11.50 -5.39 12.68
N VAL A 27 10.61 -4.87 11.83
CA VAL A 27 9.83 -3.66 12.09
C VAL A 27 8.90 -3.85 13.28
N LEU A 28 8.20 -4.99 13.37
CA LEU A 28 7.28 -5.30 14.47
C LEU A 28 7.97 -5.44 15.84
N ARG A 29 9.27 -5.77 15.88
CA ARG A 29 10.09 -5.74 17.11
C ARG A 29 10.53 -4.32 17.51
N GLY A 30 10.30 -3.34 16.65
CA GLY A 30 10.62 -1.94 16.88
C GLY A 30 9.77 -1.31 17.99
N PRO A 31 10.21 -0.18 18.55
CA PRO A 31 9.53 0.49 19.67
C PRO A 31 8.09 0.90 19.35
N ALA A 32 7.80 1.25 18.10
CA ALA A 32 6.46 1.69 17.67
C ALA A 32 5.38 0.62 17.87
N PHE A 33 5.72 -0.67 17.74
CA PHE A 33 4.75 -1.77 17.78
C PHE A 33 4.83 -2.61 19.07
N ARG A 34 5.57 -2.15 20.09
CA ARG A 34 5.71 -2.87 21.36
C ARG A 34 4.41 -2.94 22.15
N ASP A 35 3.62 -1.86 22.10
CA ASP A 35 2.32 -1.79 22.74
C ASP A 35 1.22 -2.07 21.69
N PRO A 36 0.59 -3.26 21.71
CA PRO A 36 -0.46 -3.59 20.77
C PRO A 36 -1.74 -2.75 20.98
N THR A 37 -1.89 -2.11 22.14
CA THR A 37 -3.09 -1.31 22.47
C THR A 37 -2.96 0.15 22.04
N ALA A 38 -1.75 0.61 21.70
CA ALA A 38 -1.51 1.97 21.26
C ALA A 38 -2.17 2.24 19.91
N CYS A 39 -3.06 3.23 19.82
CA CYS A 39 -3.64 3.64 18.54
C CYS A 39 -2.82 4.80 17.95
N PHE A 40 -2.23 4.60 16.76
CA PHE A 40 -1.47 5.66 16.10
C PHE A 40 -1.43 5.50 14.58
N VAL A 41 -1.20 6.63 13.91
CA VAL A 41 -0.75 6.74 12.52
C VAL A 41 0.39 7.74 12.53
N ASP A 42 1.52 7.38 11.93
CA ASP A 42 2.67 8.26 11.81
C ASP A 42 3.23 8.21 10.38
N ALA A 43 3.66 9.36 9.89
CA ALA A 43 4.19 9.55 8.56
C ALA A 43 5.42 10.45 8.64
N ARG A 44 6.58 9.93 8.23
CA ARG A 44 7.85 10.63 8.42
C ARG A 44 8.90 10.26 7.40
N MET A 45 9.82 11.20 7.16
CA MET A 45 11.05 10.94 6.44
C MET A 45 12.05 10.21 7.35
N LYS A 46 12.67 9.14 6.83
CA LYS A 46 13.78 8.42 7.46
C LYS A 46 14.97 8.37 6.49
N LYS A 47 16.17 8.25 7.05
CA LYS A 47 17.39 7.97 6.27
C LYS A 47 17.79 6.52 6.46
N TYR A 48 17.88 5.76 5.37
CA TYR A 48 18.40 4.39 5.35
C TYR A 48 19.57 4.31 4.37
N GLY A 49 20.75 3.95 4.89
CA GLY A 49 21.95 3.82 4.05
C GLY A 49 22.31 5.10 3.26
N GLY A 50 21.97 6.28 3.80
CA GLY A 50 22.18 7.57 3.13
C GLY A 50 21.08 7.98 2.14
N LYS A 51 20.08 7.14 1.86
CA LYS A 51 18.92 7.47 1.03
C LYS A 51 17.77 8.00 1.89
N ASP A 52 17.08 9.04 1.40
CA ASP A 52 15.82 9.52 1.99
C ASP A 52 14.69 8.57 1.61
N VAL A 53 13.93 8.14 2.61
CA VAL A 53 12.80 7.20 2.48
C VAL A 53 11.63 7.78 3.23
N PHE A 54 10.48 7.90 2.57
CA PHE A 54 9.24 8.26 3.24
C PHE A 54 8.64 6.99 3.85
N VAL A 55 8.32 7.01 5.15
CA VAL A 55 7.82 5.85 5.88
C VAL A 55 6.53 6.19 6.58
N MET A 56 5.61 5.23 6.55
CA MET A 56 4.35 5.28 7.26
C MET A 56 4.17 4.06 8.12
N GLU A 57 3.64 4.27 9.32
CA GLU A 57 3.39 3.23 10.32
C GLU A 57 2.01 3.47 10.94
N SER A 58 1.25 2.41 11.16
CA SER A 58 0.01 2.51 11.94
C SER A 58 -0.25 1.29 12.79
N ASN A 59 -0.89 1.50 13.94
CA ASN A 59 -1.39 0.46 14.82
C ASN A 59 -2.81 0.83 15.23
N MET A 60 -3.78 -0.04 14.99
CA MET A 60 -5.18 0.17 15.31
C MET A 60 -5.84 -1.11 15.79
N THR A 61 -6.86 -0.98 16.63
CA THR A 61 -7.79 -2.07 16.95
C THR A 61 -9.11 -1.78 16.26
N LEU A 62 -9.62 -2.76 15.51
CA LEU A 62 -10.88 -2.66 14.78
C LEU A 62 -11.92 -3.57 15.43
N PRO A 63 -13.18 -3.12 15.59
CA PRO A 63 -14.24 -3.89 16.25
C PRO A 63 -14.87 -4.93 15.30
N PHE A 64 -14.04 -5.65 14.54
CA PHE A 64 -14.46 -6.66 13.57
C PHE A 64 -13.52 -7.88 13.67
N SER A 65 -13.95 -9.04 13.19
CA SER A 65 -13.10 -10.24 13.14
C SER A 65 -11.96 -10.10 12.13
N ALA A 66 -10.81 -10.71 12.43
CA ALA A 66 -9.62 -10.59 11.58
C ALA A 66 -9.85 -11.14 10.17
N ARG A 67 -10.74 -12.12 10.02
CA ARG A 67 -11.15 -12.67 8.73
C ARG A 67 -11.98 -11.68 7.92
N ALA A 68 -13.01 -11.08 8.52
CA ALA A 68 -13.84 -10.09 7.85
C ALA A 68 -12.99 -8.88 7.43
N THR A 69 -12.14 -8.39 8.34
CA THR A 69 -11.21 -7.29 8.05
C THR A 69 -10.27 -7.60 6.91
N ALA A 70 -9.62 -8.77 6.89
CA ALA A 70 -8.70 -9.14 5.82
C ALA A 70 -9.39 -9.24 4.46
N ASN A 71 -10.55 -9.89 4.41
CA ASN A 71 -11.31 -10.03 3.17
C ASN A 71 -11.78 -8.68 2.65
N THR A 72 -12.23 -7.78 3.52
CA THR A 72 -12.67 -6.44 3.12
C THR A 72 -11.51 -5.59 2.62
N ILE A 73 -10.37 -5.56 3.32
CA ILE A 73 -9.18 -4.84 2.87
C ILE A 73 -8.69 -5.40 1.54
N TRP A 74 -8.61 -6.73 1.40
CA TRP A 74 -8.26 -7.37 0.14
C TRP A 74 -9.20 -6.94 -0.98
N LYS A 75 -10.52 -7.03 -0.77
CA LYS A 75 -11.52 -6.57 -1.76
C LYS A 75 -11.26 -5.10 -2.13
N VAL A 76 -11.11 -4.18 -1.17
CA VAL A 76 -10.91 -2.75 -1.48
C VAL A 76 -9.62 -2.53 -2.28
N MET A 77 -8.50 -3.11 -1.85
CA MET A 77 -7.19 -2.91 -2.49
C MET A 77 -7.08 -3.64 -3.84
N ALA A 78 -7.70 -4.81 -3.97
CA ALA A 78 -7.74 -5.59 -5.20
C ALA A 78 -8.80 -5.08 -6.19
N THR A 79 -9.83 -4.37 -5.72
CA THR A 79 -10.94 -4.00 -6.60
C THR A 79 -10.51 -3.06 -7.71
N GLY A 80 -11.05 -3.34 -8.90
CA GLY A 80 -11.15 -2.40 -10.01
C GLY A 80 -12.01 -1.16 -9.71
N LYS A 81 -12.23 -0.74 -8.46
CA LYS A 81 -12.68 0.64 -8.19
C LYS A 81 -11.54 1.63 -8.45
N LEU A 82 -10.27 1.20 -8.30
CA LEU A 82 -9.10 1.91 -8.81
C LEU A 82 -9.20 2.11 -10.33
N LYS A 83 -9.65 1.10 -11.10
CA LYS A 83 -9.80 1.19 -12.56
C LYS A 83 -10.67 2.36 -13.04
N ASN A 84 -11.64 2.80 -12.22
CA ASN A 84 -12.52 3.92 -12.58
C ASN A 84 -11.81 5.28 -12.47
N HIS A 85 -10.62 5.30 -11.87
CA HIS A 85 -9.76 6.45 -11.66
C HIS A 85 -8.39 6.29 -12.33
N CYS A 86 -8.27 5.30 -13.23
CA CYS A 86 -7.02 4.98 -13.92
C CYS A 86 -7.25 4.79 -15.41
N ASP A 87 -6.28 5.23 -16.21
CA ASP A 87 -6.23 5.04 -17.65
C ASP A 87 -5.33 3.83 -17.98
N ASP A 88 -5.46 3.26 -19.19
CA ASP A 88 -4.69 2.08 -19.66
C ASP A 88 -4.59 0.92 -18.64
N HIS A 89 -5.71 0.62 -17.96
CA HIS A 89 -5.74 -0.45 -16.95
C HIS A 89 -5.61 -1.83 -17.60
N ARG A 90 -4.64 -2.60 -17.12
CA ARG A 90 -4.31 -3.95 -17.60
C ARG A 90 -4.06 -4.88 -16.41
N VAL A 91 -4.79 -5.98 -16.34
CA VAL A 91 -4.51 -7.06 -15.38
C VAL A 91 -3.40 -7.94 -15.95
N LEU A 92 -2.29 -8.04 -15.21
CA LEU A 92 -1.12 -8.85 -15.59
C LEU A 92 -1.21 -10.26 -15.01
N HIS A 93 -1.78 -10.39 -13.80
CA HIS A 93 -2.03 -11.67 -13.13
C HIS A 93 -3.16 -11.51 -12.11
N GLU A 94 -4.01 -12.53 -11.95
CA GLU A 94 -5.07 -12.54 -10.93
C GLU A 94 -5.32 -13.96 -10.42
N SER A 95 -5.37 -14.10 -9.10
CA SER A 95 -5.74 -15.30 -8.35
C SER A 95 -6.28 -14.90 -6.97
N ASP A 96 -6.70 -15.87 -6.17
CA ASP A 96 -7.27 -15.64 -4.83
C ASP A 96 -6.30 -14.97 -3.84
N THR A 97 -4.99 -15.07 -4.08
CA THR A 97 -3.94 -14.58 -3.18
C THR A 97 -3.00 -13.58 -3.84
N LEU A 98 -3.16 -13.33 -5.14
CA LEU A 98 -2.26 -12.48 -5.90
C LEU A 98 -3.03 -11.70 -6.98
N LEU A 99 -2.85 -10.39 -6.98
CA LEU A 99 -3.25 -9.51 -8.08
C LEU A 99 -2.03 -8.73 -8.55
N SER A 100 -1.83 -8.65 -9.87
CA SER A 100 -0.87 -7.72 -10.47
C SER A 100 -1.50 -7.00 -11.65
N GLN A 101 -1.25 -5.70 -11.74
CA GLN A 101 -1.86 -4.81 -12.73
C GLN A 101 -0.92 -3.66 -13.09
N ALA A 102 -1.09 -3.16 -14.31
CA ALA A 102 -0.47 -1.94 -14.80
C ALA A 102 -1.56 -0.93 -15.17
N PHE A 103 -1.31 0.35 -14.92
CA PHE A 103 -2.26 1.42 -15.21
C PHE A 103 -1.58 2.79 -15.11
N ASP A 104 -2.17 3.79 -15.75
CA ASP A 104 -1.76 5.18 -15.64
C ASP A 104 -2.70 5.92 -14.68
N ILE A 105 -2.15 6.83 -13.86
CA ILE A 105 -2.92 7.65 -12.91
C ILE A 105 -2.71 9.12 -13.25
N HIS A 106 -3.82 9.84 -13.42
CA HIS A 106 -3.84 11.30 -13.39
C HIS A 106 -4.23 11.78 -11.99
N LEU A 107 -3.29 12.39 -11.27
CA LEU A 107 -3.52 12.93 -9.94
C LEU A 107 -3.55 14.47 -9.98
N ALA A 108 -4.76 15.02 -9.82
CA ALA A 108 -4.96 16.44 -9.60
C ALA A 108 -5.21 16.72 -8.11
N MET A 109 -4.36 17.54 -7.50
CA MET A 109 -4.48 18.07 -6.14
C MET A 109 -4.31 19.59 -6.18
N ASP A 110 -4.84 20.32 -5.19
CA ASP A 110 -4.77 21.79 -5.15
C ASP A 110 -3.33 22.32 -5.30
N ALA A 111 -2.36 21.57 -4.81
CA ALA A 111 -0.95 21.94 -4.84
C ALA A 111 -0.17 21.44 -6.07
N PHE A 112 -0.66 20.42 -6.79
CA PHE A 112 0.05 19.87 -7.95
C PHE A 112 -0.83 18.99 -8.84
N VAL A 113 -0.42 18.87 -10.10
CA VAL A 113 -0.96 17.90 -11.05
C VAL A 113 0.17 16.98 -11.50
N ALA A 114 -0.04 15.67 -11.44
CA ALA A 114 0.95 14.69 -11.84
C ALA A 114 0.34 13.48 -12.55
N ASP A 115 1.06 13.01 -13.56
CA ASP A 115 0.77 11.80 -14.31
C ASP A 115 1.80 10.74 -13.95
N PHE A 116 1.34 9.55 -13.56
CA PHE A 116 2.18 8.42 -13.21
C PHE A 116 1.81 7.20 -14.03
N ARG A 117 2.83 6.44 -14.45
CA ARG A 117 2.65 5.06 -14.87
C ARG A 117 2.93 4.14 -13.70
N CYS A 118 2.02 3.22 -13.45
CA CYS A 118 2.03 2.37 -12.28
C CYS A 118 2.09 0.89 -12.67
N LYS A 119 2.92 0.14 -11.95
CA LYS A 119 2.83 -1.33 -11.88
C LYS A 119 2.62 -1.69 -10.42
N TYR A 120 1.55 -2.41 -10.12
CA TYR A 120 1.09 -2.68 -8.77
C TYR A 120 0.87 -4.18 -8.60
N THR A 121 1.43 -4.74 -7.54
CA THR A 121 1.23 -6.13 -7.15
C THR A 121 0.75 -6.18 -5.71
N LEU A 122 -0.31 -6.92 -5.46
CA LEU A 122 -0.90 -7.17 -4.16
C LEU A 122 -0.88 -8.68 -3.88
N SER A 123 -0.29 -9.07 -2.76
CA SER A 123 -0.18 -10.46 -2.33
C SER A 123 -0.79 -10.63 -0.95
N ARG A 124 -1.49 -11.73 -0.73
CA ARG A 124 -2.03 -12.11 0.58
C ARG A 124 -1.37 -13.40 1.05
N PHE A 125 -0.91 -13.39 2.30
CA PHE A 125 -0.34 -14.53 3.01
C PHE A 125 -1.21 -14.83 4.23
N GLU A 126 -1.63 -16.09 4.37
CA GLU A 126 -2.48 -16.53 5.47
C GLU A 126 -1.78 -17.61 6.30
N GLU A 127 -1.72 -17.38 7.61
CA GLU A 127 -1.39 -18.35 8.65
C GLU A 127 -2.59 -18.41 9.63
N ASP A 128 -2.71 -19.47 10.43
CA ASP A 128 -3.92 -19.78 11.21
C ASP A 128 -4.53 -18.59 11.99
N PHE A 129 -3.68 -17.76 12.61
CA PHE A 129 -4.09 -16.59 13.41
C PHE A 129 -3.57 -15.25 12.88
N ARG A 130 -2.98 -15.23 11.69
CA ARG A 130 -2.31 -14.07 11.14
C ARG A 130 -2.55 -13.98 9.64
N ARG A 131 -3.07 -12.84 9.21
CA ARG A 131 -3.21 -12.52 7.79
C ARG A 131 -2.32 -11.34 7.47
N VAL A 132 -1.59 -11.43 6.38
CA VAL A 132 -0.71 -10.36 5.92
C VAL A 132 -1.07 -10.03 4.49
N ILE A 133 -1.34 -8.77 4.22
CA ILE A 133 -1.51 -8.25 2.87
C ILE A 133 -0.30 -7.39 2.57
N VAL A 134 0.43 -7.69 1.50
CA VAL A 134 1.63 -6.98 1.06
C VAL A 134 1.36 -6.36 -0.30
N TRP A 135 1.73 -5.10 -0.50
CA TRP A 135 1.72 -4.49 -1.82
C TRP A 135 3.10 -3.99 -2.20
N VAL A 136 3.42 -4.13 -3.48
CA VAL A 136 4.62 -3.62 -4.12
C VAL A 136 4.18 -2.80 -5.32
N THR A 137 4.53 -1.53 -5.33
CA THR A 137 4.20 -0.60 -6.41
C THR A 137 5.46 0.02 -6.97
N GLN A 138 5.53 0.08 -8.30
CA GLN A 138 6.48 0.91 -9.02
C GLN A 138 5.70 2.05 -9.68
N TYR A 139 6.15 3.28 -9.45
CA TYR A 139 5.64 4.49 -10.08
C TYR A 139 6.72 5.11 -10.96
N GLU A 140 6.37 5.42 -12.18
CA GLU A 140 7.18 6.21 -13.10
C GLU A 140 6.47 7.57 -13.28
N PRO A 141 6.98 8.67 -12.71
CA PRO A 141 6.44 9.99 -13.01
C PRO A 141 6.66 10.30 -14.49
N ILE A 142 5.58 10.62 -15.20
CA ILE A 142 5.62 11.03 -16.61
C ILE A 142 5.71 12.55 -16.68
N GLN A 143 4.80 13.22 -15.99
CA GLN A 143 4.70 14.67 -15.95
C GLN A 143 4.28 15.12 -14.56
N MET A 144 4.83 16.23 -14.08
CA MET A 144 4.38 16.87 -12.85
C MET A 144 4.52 18.38 -12.97
N ASN A 145 3.44 19.12 -12.73
CA ASN A 145 3.35 20.57 -12.85
C ASN A 145 3.91 21.10 -14.19
N GLY A 146 3.66 20.37 -15.27
CA GLY A 146 4.13 20.70 -16.63
C GLY A 146 5.59 20.31 -16.92
N LEU A 147 6.33 19.81 -15.93
CA LEU A 147 7.69 19.30 -16.12
C LEU A 147 7.65 17.81 -16.48
N GLN A 148 8.44 17.43 -17.48
CA GLN A 148 8.58 16.05 -17.92
C GLN A 148 9.64 15.33 -17.08
N TYR A 149 9.30 14.12 -16.63
CA TYR A 149 10.19 13.28 -15.86
C TYR A 149 10.58 12.06 -16.69
N ARG A 150 11.85 11.67 -16.60
CA ARG A 150 12.41 10.52 -17.28
C ARG A 150 13.43 9.86 -16.37
N ASN A 151 13.57 8.54 -16.48
CA ASN A 151 14.60 7.78 -15.78
C ASN A 151 14.51 7.88 -14.24
N ILE A 152 13.29 8.12 -13.71
CA ILE A 152 12.99 8.10 -12.28
C ILE A 152 12.00 6.98 -12.02
N HIS A 153 12.28 6.18 -11.01
CA HIS A 153 11.40 5.14 -10.52
C HIS A 153 11.17 5.34 -9.03
N CYS A 154 9.93 5.51 -8.63
CA CYS A 154 9.56 5.45 -7.22
C CYS A 154 9.10 4.02 -6.91
N GLN A 155 9.60 3.45 -5.82
CA GLN A 155 9.15 2.15 -5.35
C GLN A 155 8.48 2.30 -3.99
N GLN A 156 7.23 1.85 -3.91
CA GLN A 156 6.54 1.67 -2.65
C GLN A 156 6.45 0.19 -2.31
N ILE A 157 6.75 -0.14 -1.07
CA ILE A 157 6.51 -1.46 -0.49
C ILE A 157 5.76 -1.24 0.81
N GLY A 158 4.67 -1.96 1.01
CA GLY A 158 3.96 -1.90 2.27
C GLY A 158 3.27 -3.20 2.62
N TRP A 159 2.91 -3.31 3.88
CA TRP A 159 2.19 -4.45 4.42
C TRP A 159 1.17 -4.02 5.47
N ILE A 160 0.12 -4.81 5.61
CA ILE A 160 -0.85 -4.77 6.71
C ILE A 160 -0.91 -6.16 7.32
N GLU A 161 -0.63 -6.25 8.62
CA GLU A 161 -0.89 -7.42 9.44
C GLU A 161 -2.24 -7.31 10.11
N LEU A 162 -2.97 -8.41 10.12
CA LEU A 162 -4.27 -8.54 10.78
C LEU A 162 -4.21 -9.77 11.68
N LYS A 163 -4.34 -9.53 12.98
CA LYS A 163 -4.34 -10.56 14.02
C LYS A 163 -5.62 -10.47 14.83
N THR A 164 -6.17 -11.62 15.19
CA THR A 164 -7.25 -11.67 16.17
C THR A 164 -6.72 -11.22 17.53
N LEU A 165 -7.45 -10.32 18.18
CA LEU A 165 -7.20 -9.83 19.53
C LEU A 165 -8.50 -9.92 20.32
N GLU A 166 -8.48 -10.60 21.46
CA GLU A 166 -9.63 -10.60 22.38
C GLU A 166 -9.55 -9.39 23.31
N VAL A 167 -10.55 -8.52 23.23
CA VAL A 167 -10.67 -7.35 24.12
C VAL A 167 -12.03 -7.42 24.80
N ALA A 168 -12.02 -7.49 26.14
CA ALA A 168 -13.23 -7.55 26.96
C ALA A 168 -14.23 -8.67 26.55
N GLY A 169 -13.71 -9.81 26.05
CA GLY A 169 -14.53 -10.95 25.60
C GLY A 169 -15.13 -10.81 24.20
N MET A 170 -14.79 -9.76 23.46
CA MET A 170 -15.14 -9.59 22.05
C MET A 170 -13.94 -9.89 21.16
N GLU A 171 -14.18 -10.60 20.05
CA GLU A 171 -13.18 -10.79 19.01
C GLU A 171 -12.99 -9.47 18.24
N THR A 172 -11.80 -8.90 18.31
CA THR A 172 -11.39 -7.70 17.59
C THR A 172 -10.19 -7.98 16.70
N THR A 173 -9.86 -7.05 15.82
CA THR A 173 -8.69 -7.15 14.95
C THR A 173 -7.63 -6.14 15.34
N LEU A 174 -6.44 -6.61 15.67
CA LEU A 174 -5.25 -5.78 15.68
C LEU A 174 -4.76 -5.62 14.24
N ALA A 175 -4.87 -4.41 13.72
CA ALA A 175 -4.37 -4.01 12.41
C ALA A 175 -3.06 -3.21 12.57
N ARG A 176 -1.96 -3.75 12.06
CA ARG A 176 -0.65 -3.08 12.04
C ARG A 176 -0.21 -2.88 10.61
N SER A 177 0.24 -1.69 10.25
CA SER A 177 0.73 -1.45 8.90
C SER A 177 2.05 -0.71 8.89
N TYR A 178 2.79 -0.95 7.84
CA TYR A 178 3.99 -0.21 7.50
C TYR A 178 4.03 -0.03 5.98
N SER A 179 4.47 1.12 5.51
CA SER A 179 4.92 1.27 4.13
C SER A 179 6.13 2.18 4.01
N SER A 180 6.93 1.93 3.00
CA SER A 180 8.06 2.76 2.63
C SER A 180 7.98 3.13 1.17
N LEU A 181 8.34 4.37 0.85
CA LEU A 181 8.50 4.88 -0.50
C LEU A 181 9.94 5.34 -0.69
N THR A 182 10.61 4.78 -1.68
CA THR A 182 11.95 5.14 -2.14
C THR A 182 11.88 5.74 -3.54
N VAL A 183 12.83 6.62 -3.86
CA VAL A 183 13.00 7.18 -5.20
C VAL A 183 14.37 6.78 -5.72
N GLU A 184 14.40 6.16 -6.90
CA GLU A 184 15.60 5.69 -7.57
C GLU A 184 15.75 6.36 -8.94
N PHE A 185 17.00 6.57 -9.37
CA PHE A 185 17.34 7.23 -10.63
C PHE A 185 18.20 6.28 -11.44
N GLU A 186 17.89 6.15 -12.73
CA GLU A 186 18.84 5.57 -13.67
C GLU A 186 19.93 6.61 -14.01
N ASP A 187 21.08 6.13 -14.51
CA ASP A 187 22.20 7.00 -14.79
C ASP A 187 21.90 8.06 -15.86
N GLY A 188 22.39 9.28 -15.63
CA GLY A 188 22.18 10.43 -16.53
C GLY A 188 21.11 11.45 -16.10
N ALA A 189 20.47 11.29 -14.93
CA ALA A 189 19.56 12.32 -14.42
C ALA A 189 20.31 13.53 -13.82
N ASP A 190 20.03 14.74 -14.32
CA ASP A 190 20.46 16.03 -13.77
C ASP A 190 19.57 16.44 -12.57
N ASN A 191 20.12 17.19 -11.61
CA ASN A 191 19.38 17.72 -10.43
C ASN A 191 18.69 16.67 -9.53
N ARG A 192 19.31 15.48 -9.36
CA ARG A 192 18.74 14.34 -8.62
C ARG A 192 18.24 14.70 -7.22
N GLU A 193 19.01 15.44 -6.42
CA GLU A 193 18.64 15.73 -5.03
C GLU A 193 17.37 16.60 -4.92
N LEU A 194 17.22 17.61 -5.77
CA LEU A 194 16.02 18.45 -5.80
C LEU A 194 14.80 17.66 -6.25
N GLN A 195 14.94 16.79 -7.25
CA GLN A 195 13.85 15.94 -7.74
C GLN A 195 13.43 14.89 -6.71
N ILE A 196 14.38 14.27 -5.99
CA ILE A 196 14.11 13.37 -4.84
C ILE A 196 13.24 14.08 -3.83
N ARG A 197 13.67 15.27 -3.39
CA ARG A 197 12.97 16.03 -2.37
C ARG A 197 11.59 16.46 -2.85
N SER A 198 11.46 16.90 -4.10
CA SER A 198 10.15 17.23 -4.67
C SER A 198 9.20 16.04 -4.65
N LEU A 199 9.63 14.86 -5.11
CA LEU A 199 8.78 13.66 -5.15
C LEU A 199 8.43 13.16 -3.74
N LEU A 200 9.40 13.14 -2.82
CA LEU A 200 9.16 12.71 -1.44
C LEU A 200 8.28 13.69 -0.66
N ASN A 201 8.38 14.99 -0.94
CA ASN A 201 7.48 16.00 -0.35
C ASN A 201 6.02 15.82 -0.78
N LEU A 202 5.78 15.18 -1.94
CA LEU A 202 4.42 14.85 -2.39
C LEU A 202 3.89 13.54 -1.80
N ALA A 203 4.77 12.68 -1.27
CA ALA A 203 4.37 11.39 -0.74
C ALA A 203 3.33 11.52 0.37
N LEU A 204 3.49 12.49 1.28
CA LEU A 204 2.54 12.72 2.36
C LEU A 204 1.17 13.21 1.84
N PRO A 205 1.05 14.30 1.05
CA PRO A 205 -0.23 14.71 0.47
C PRO A 205 -0.91 13.61 -0.36
N ILE A 206 -0.16 12.89 -1.19
CA ILE A 206 -0.69 11.78 -2.01
C ILE A 206 -1.26 10.71 -1.10
N HIS A 207 -0.49 10.31 -0.08
CA HIS A 207 -0.93 9.30 0.85
C HIS A 207 -2.15 9.75 1.66
N GLU A 208 -2.20 10.98 2.18
CA GLU A 208 -3.37 11.48 2.91
C GLU A 208 -4.63 11.40 2.06
N LYS A 209 -4.53 11.77 0.78
CA LYS A 209 -5.66 11.71 -0.16
C LYS A 209 -6.08 10.26 -0.47
N VAL A 210 -5.13 9.42 -0.89
CA VAL A 210 -5.40 8.03 -1.28
C VAL A 210 -5.79 7.19 -0.05
N GLY A 211 -5.09 7.37 1.06
CA GLY A 211 -5.33 6.71 2.34
C GLY A 211 -6.68 7.10 2.95
N GLY A 212 -7.08 8.37 2.87
CA GLY A 212 -8.42 8.81 3.29
C GLY A 212 -9.52 8.15 2.46
N TRP A 213 -9.34 8.09 1.14
CA TRP A 213 -10.26 7.41 0.23
C TRP A 213 -10.35 5.90 0.51
N CYS A 214 -9.22 5.21 0.62
CA CYS A 214 -9.16 3.78 0.95
C CYS A 214 -9.79 3.50 2.32
N SER A 215 -9.51 4.32 3.34
CA SER A 215 -10.08 4.17 4.68
C SER A 215 -11.60 4.24 4.66
N SER A 216 -12.17 5.22 3.93
CA SER A 216 -13.63 5.35 3.78
C SER A 216 -14.27 4.16 3.07
N LEU A 217 -13.61 3.62 2.04
CA LEU A 217 -14.08 2.41 1.35
C LEU A 217 -14.04 1.17 2.26
N VAL A 218 -12.96 1.02 3.04
CA VAL A 218 -12.81 -0.08 3.99
C VAL A 218 -13.87 0.02 5.09
N GLU A 219 -14.06 1.19 5.69
CA GLU A 219 -15.08 1.41 6.73
C GLU A 219 -16.48 1.06 6.24
N THR A 220 -16.87 1.57 5.07
CA THR A 220 -18.18 1.28 4.47
C THR A 220 -18.35 -0.22 4.22
N ALA A 221 -17.34 -0.87 3.64
CA ALA A 221 -17.39 -2.29 3.33
C ALA A 221 -17.37 -3.19 4.58
N LEU A 222 -16.72 -2.76 5.67
CA LEU A 222 -16.74 -3.48 6.95
C LEU A 222 -18.12 -3.44 7.59
N ILE A 223 -18.76 -2.26 7.59
CA ILE A 223 -20.13 -2.11 8.12
C ILE A 223 -21.10 -2.98 7.33
N GLU A 224 -21.00 -2.97 5.99
CA GLU A 224 -21.83 -3.81 5.13
C GLU A 224 -21.63 -5.31 5.36
N GLU A 225 -20.38 -5.76 5.53
CA GLU A 225 -20.09 -7.17 5.79
C GLU A 225 -20.59 -7.61 7.17
N ASP A 226 -20.40 -6.77 8.19
CA ASP A 226 -20.85 -7.03 9.56
C ASP A 226 -22.39 -7.11 9.64
N CYS A 227 -23.10 -6.21 8.95
CA CYS A 227 -24.56 -6.27 8.85
C CYS A 227 -25.06 -7.57 8.21
N LYS A 228 -24.39 -8.11 7.18
CA LYS A 228 -24.77 -9.38 6.55
C LYS A 228 -24.61 -10.55 7.51
N LEU A 229 -23.47 -10.62 8.20
CA LEU A 229 -23.18 -11.69 9.17
C LEU A 229 -24.21 -11.71 10.30
N HIS A 230 -24.65 -10.54 10.78
CA HIS A 230 -25.70 -10.46 11.80
C HIS A 230 -27.07 -10.86 11.24
N MET A 231 -27.44 -10.51 10.01
CA MET A 231 -28.73 -10.91 9.42
C MET A 231 -28.83 -12.42 9.16
N GLU A 232 -27.73 -13.07 8.78
CA GLU A 232 -27.68 -14.53 8.56
C GLU A 232 -27.77 -15.34 9.87
N GLN A 233 -27.47 -14.74 11.03
CA GLN A 233 -27.64 -15.38 12.34
C GLN A 233 -29.10 -15.38 12.84
N PHE A 234 -29.99 -14.60 12.20
CA PHE A 234 -31.41 -14.50 12.55
C PHE A 234 -32.36 -15.10 11.48
N SER A 235 -31.82 -15.79 10.47
CA SER A 235 -32.59 -16.54 9.45
C SER A 235 -32.52 -18.04 9.68
#